data_AF-A0A9N8ECT7-F1
#
_entry.id   AF-A0A9N8ECT7-F1
#
_cell.length_a   1.000
_cell.length_b   1.000
_cell.length_c   1.000
_cell.angle_alpha   90.00
_cell.angle_beta   90.00
_cell.angle_gamma   90.00
#
_symmetry.space_group_name_H-M   'P 1'
#
loop_
_entity.id
_entity.type
_entity.pdbx_description
1 polymer ?
#
loop_
_entity_poly.entity_id
_entity_poly.type
_entity_poly.pdbx_seq_one_letter_code
_entity_poly.pdbx_strand_id
1 'polypeptide(L)'
;MTEQPPDKILREGDVLRMEVSPKYATIQIQPNIGSSEGNDPNFPRNLHNAVELFLKCGLVPNGVRLKDCTDKLLEIYAKDPSSNIRLGRGCICWKCGYCGIPKDYSESNNNNNNNQPPGPCVHCHETQQINWVRVTHPTNGELPWIERANVTEEEKQAELAAKRAAVEARVAQALKEREEAAALAEK
;
A
#
# COMPACT_ATOMS: atom_id res chain seq x y z
N MET A 1 15.54 28.81 -6.64
CA MET A 1 14.81 28.52 -7.88
C MET A 1 14.66 27.02 -7.96
N THR A 2 13.51 26.48 -7.58
CA THR A 2 13.22 25.04 -7.63
C THR A 2 12.46 24.77 -8.91
N GLU A 3 13.15 24.27 -9.93
CA GLU A 3 12.53 23.77 -11.16
C GLU A 3 11.61 22.59 -10.80
N GLN A 4 10.32 22.74 -11.07
CA GLN A 4 9.39 21.61 -10.99
C GLN A 4 9.61 20.72 -12.21
N PRO A 5 9.66 19.38 -12.03
CA PRO A 5 9.78 18.48 -13.15
C PRO A 5 8.50 18.55 -14.01
N PRO A 6 8.61 18.54 -15.35
CA PRO A 6 7.46 18.64 -16.23
C PRO A 6 6.52 17.45 -16.05
N ASP A 7 5.21 17.72 -16.01
CA ASP A 7 4.16 16.72 -16.04
C ASP A 7 4.36 15.81 -17.27
N LYS A 8 4.83 14.57 -17.05
CA LYS A 8 5.03 13.60 -18.12
C LYS A 8 3.67 13.14 -18.65
N ILE A 9 3.29 13.65 -19.81
CA ILE A 9 2.19 13.10 -20.62
C ILE A 9 2.63 11.72 -21.10
N LEU A 10 2.03 10.67 -20.54
CA LEU A 10 2.29 9.28 -20.92
C LEU A 10 1.85 9.05 -22.38
N ARG A 11 2.76 8.53 -23.20
CA ARG A 11 2.54 8.18 -24.61
C ARG A 11 2.35 6.67 -24.77
N GLU A 12 1.74 6.28 -25.88
CA GLU A 12 1.64 4.89 -26.27
C GLU A 12 3.06 4.31 -26.48
N GLY A 13 3.40 3.25 -25.74
CA GLY A 13 4.75 2.69 -25.67
C GLY A 13 5.61 3.12 -24.48
N ASP A 14 5.13 4.05 -23.65
CA ASP A 14 5.83 4.42 -22.41
C ASP A 14 5.83 3.25 -21.42
N VAL A 15 7.02 2.85 -20.99
CA VAL A 15 7.21 1.80 -19.99
C VAL A 15 6.93 2.40 -18.60
N LEU A 16 5.75 2.11 -18.04
CA LEU A 16 5.45 2.42 -16.65
C LEU A 16 6.31 1.56 -15.73
N ARG A 17 7.34 2.18 -15.14
CA ARG A 17 8.21 1.50 -14.18
C ARG A 17 7.65 1.65 -12.77
N MET A 18 7.19 0.54 -12.20
CA MET A 18 6.86 0.49 -10.78
C MET A 18 8.13 0.16 -10.00
N GLU A 19 8.59 1.11 -9.18
CA GLU A 19 9.75 0.89 -8.31
C GLU A 19 9.32 0.19 -7.02
N VAL A 20 9.93 -0.96 -6.73
CA VAL A 20 9.64 -1.75 -5.53
C VAL A 20 10.83 -1.65 -4.59
N SER A 21 10.60 -1.19 -3.36
CA SER A 21 11.67 -1.03 -2.38
C SER A 21 12.27 -2.39 -2.00
N PRO A 22 13.61 -2.52 -1.90
CA PRO A 22 14.26 -3.72 -1.38
C PRO A 22 13.84 -4.07 0.05
N LYS A 23 13.36 -3.06 0.82
CA LYS A 23 12.85 -3.26 2.19
C LYS A 23 11.65 -4.20 2.25
N TYR A 24 10.95 -4.45 1.15
CA TYR A 24 9.82 -5.38 1.12
C TYR A 24 10.27 -6.81 1.43
N ALA A 25 11.54 -7.14 1.18
CA ALA A 25 12.12 -8.42 1.54
C ALA A 25 12.18 -8.66 3.06
N THR A 26 12.11 -7.61 3.89
CA THR A 26 12.07 -7.77 5.36
C THR A 26 10.67 -8.16 5.88
N ILE A 27 9.66 -8.18 5.01
CA ILE A 27 8.29 -8.55 5.35
C ILE A 27 7.99 -9.91 4.73
N GLN A 28 8.03 -10.93 5.58
CA GLN A 28 7.98 -12.34 5.20
C GLN A 28 6.53 -12.83 5.12
N ILE A 29 6.20 -13.59 4.08
CA ILE A 29 4.89 -14.23 3.93
C ILE A 29 4.93 -15.58 4.62
N GLN A 30 3.97 -15.83 5.51
CA GLN A 30 3.82 -17.10 6.20
C GLN A 30 2.87 -18.01 5.40
N PRO A 31 3.34 -19.20 4.97
CA PRO A 31 2.46 -20.23 4.44
C PRO A 31 1.34 -20.57 5.42
N ASN A 32 0.15 -20.87 4.92
CA ASN A 32 -0.95 -21.31 5.77
C ASN A 32 -0.63 -22.69 6.39
N ILE A 33 -0.99 -22.88 7.67
CA ILE A 33 -0.75 -24.16 8.34
C ILE A 33 -1.61 -25.25 7.71
N GLY A 34 -1.02 -26.43 7.49
CA GLY A 34 -1.69 -27.56 6.85
C GLY A 34 -1.79 -27.44 5.32
N SER A 35 -1.25 -26.38 4.71
CA SER A 35 -1.11 -26.27 3.26
C SER A 35 0.25 -26.80 2.78
N SER A 36 0.34 -27.14 1.48
CA SER A 36 1.60 -27.50 0.83
C SER A 36 2.43 -26.27 0.41
N GLU A 37 1.92 -25.05 0.61
CA GLU A 37 2.56 -23.79 0.20
C GLU A 37 3.98 -23.65 0.75
N GLY A 38 4.22 -24.11 1.99
CA GLY A 38 5.53 -24.03 2.63
C GLY A 38 6.63 -24.79 1.90
N ASN A 39 6.28 -25.87 1.20
CA ASN A 39 7.19 -26.72 0.44
C ASN A 39 7.24 -26.36 -1.05
N ASP A 40 6.36 -25.48 -1.52
CA ASP A 40 6.35 -25.07 -2.92
C ASP A 40 7.55 -24.13 -3.19
N PRO A 41 8.47 -24.48 -4.11
CA PRO A 41 9.59 -23.63 -4.47
C PRO A 41 9.15 -22.30 -5.11
N ASN A 42 7.95 -22.25 -5.68
CA ASN A 42 7.40 -21.05 -6.31
C ASN A 42 6.56 -20.20 -5.34
N PHE A 43 6.42 -20.62 -4.08
CA PHE A 43 5.67 -19.82 -3.11
C PHE A 43 6.44 -18.53 -2.78
N PRO A 44 5.83 -17.34 -2.94
CA PRO A 44 6.47 -16.07 -2.64
C PRO A 44 6.78 -15.96 -1.15
N ARG A 45 8.06 -15.81 -0.81
CA ARG A 45 8.53 -15.84 0.60
C ARG A 45 8.45 -14.49 1.31
N ASN A 46 8.33 -13.41 0.56
CA ASN A 46 8.27 -12.05 1.08
C ASN A 46 7.44 -11.14 0.16
N LEU A 47 7.13 -9.94 0.63
CA LEU A 47 6.30 -8.99 -0.14
C LEU A 47 6.96 -8.53 -1.45
N HIS A 48 8.29 -8.55 -1.53
CA HIS A 48 8.98 -8.24 -2.79
C HIS A 48 8.64 -9.27 -3.86
N ASN A 49 8.76 -10.57 -3.55
CA ASN A 49 8.40 -11.65 -4.47
C ASN A 49 6.90 -11.68 -4.78
N ALA A 50 6.03 -11.28 -3.83
CA ALA A 50 4.60 -11.17 -4.10
C ALA A 50 4.28 -10.06 -5.12
N VAL A 51 4.94 -8.91 -5.03
CA VAL A 51 4.81 -7.86 -6.05
C VAL A 51 5.28 -8.36 -7.41
N GLU A 52 6.44 -9.01 -7.48
CA GLU A 52 6.95 -9.60 -8.72
C GLU A 52 5.97 -10.61 -9.32
N LEU A 53 5.37 -11.46 -8.48
CA LEU A 53 4.35 -12.43 -8.90
C LEU A 53 3.14 -11.72 -9.52
N PHE A 54 2.60 -10.69 -8.85
CA PHE A 54 1.47 -9.93 -9.41
C PHE A 54 1.82 -9.31 -10.77
N LEU A 55 3.01 -8.73 -10.90
CA LEU A 55 3.46 -8.14 -12.16
C LEU A 55 3.61 -9.20 -13.26
N LYS A 56 4.23 -10.35 -12.96
CA LYS A 56 4.42 -11.45 -13.92
C LYS A 56 3.09 -12.06 -14.37
N CYS A 57 2.06 -12.06 -13.51
CA CYS A 57 0.73 -12.53 -13.84
C CYS A 57 -0.17 -11.47 -14.52
N GLY A 58 0.35 -10.27 -14.81
CA GLY A 58 -0.45 -9.18 -15.39
C GLY A 58 -1.45 -8.55 -14.41
N LEU A 59 -1.35 -8.86 -13.11
CA LEU A 59 -2.21 -8.34 -12.05
C LEU A 59 -1.66 -7.01 -11.52
N VAL A 60 -1.39 -6.07 -12.43
CA VAL A 60 -0.80 -4.76 -12.11
C VAL A 60 -1.55 -4.02 -11.00
N PRO A 61 -2.91 -3.96 -10.99
CA PRO A 61 -3.64 -3.29 -9.90
C PRO A 61 -3.38 -3.90 -8.52
N ASN A 62 -3.12 -5.21 -8.45
CA ASN A 62 -2.82 -5.89 -7.19
C ASN A 62 -1.40 -5.54 -6.73
N GLY A 63 -0.43 -5.49 -7.65
CA GLY A 63 0.94 -5.04 -7.36
C GLY A 63 0.98 -3.60 -6.86
N VAL A 64 0.25 -2.68 -7.51
CA VAL A 64 0.14 -1.27 -7.08
C VAL A 64 -0.47 -1.17 -5.68
N ARG A 65 -1.56 -1.90 -5.41
CA ARG A 65 -2.21 -1.88 -4.08
C ARG A 65 -1.28 -2.43 -3.00
N LEU A 66 -0.57 -3.53 -3.28
CA LEU A 66 0.40 -4.11 -2.37
C LEU A 66 1.52 -3.11 -2.05
N LYS A 67 2.01 -2.41 -3.08
CA LYS A 67 3.01 -1.35 -2.94
C LYS A 67 2.49 -0.23 -2.04
N ASP A 68 1.33 0.33 -2.34
CA ASP A 68 0.76 1.44 -1.57
C ASP A 68 0.55 1.09 -0.09
N CYS A 69 0.07 -0.13 0.18
CA CYS A 69 -0.08 -0.65 1.54
C CYS A 69 1.26 -0.76 2.27
N THR A 70 2.26 -1.34 1.60
CA THR A 70 3.57 -1.61 2.21
C THR A 70 4.38 -0.33 2.41
N ASP A 71 4.29 0.62 1.48
CA ASP A 71 4.95 1.92 1.63
C ASP A 71 4.38 2.71 2.80
N LYS A 72 3.06 2.67 3.02
CA LYS A 72 2.43 3.29 4.19
C LYS A 72 2.96 2.71 5.49
N LEU A 73 3.11 1.39 5.58
CA LEU A 73 3.72 0.73 6.74
C LEU A 73 5.14 1.25 6.98
N LEU A 74 5.99 1.23 5.95
CA LEU A 74 7.38 1.65 6.04
C LEU A 74 7.53 3.14 6.37
N GLU A 75 6.62 3.98 5.86
CA GLU A 75 6.56 5.40 6.16
C GLU A 75 6.26 5.65 7.64
N ILE A 76 5.33 4.90 8.25
CA ILE A 76 4.99 5.02 9.67
C ILE A 76 6.20 4.63 10.53
N TYR A 77 6.90 3.54 10.20
CA TYR A 77 8.11 3.17 10.92
C TYR A 77 9.24 4.21 10.77
N ALA A 78 9.33 4.88 9.62
CA ALA A 78 10.36 5.88 9.39
C ALA A 78 10.11 7.20 10.13
N LYS A 79 8.85 7.51 10.46
CA LYS A 79 8.44 8.77 11.12
C LYS A 79 8.25 8.65 12.63
N ASP A 80 8.58 7.49 13.18
CA ASP A 80 8.15 6.99 14.49
C ASP A 80 6.61 6.94 14.63
N PRO A 81 6.05 5.81 15.12
CA PRO A 81 4.62 5.65 15.25
C PRO A 81 4.02 6.66 16.26
N SER A 82 3.13 7.54 15.79
CA SER A 82 2.39 8.50 16.63
C SER A 82 1.19 7.86 17.35
N SER A 83 0.44 8.62 18.14
CA SER A 83 -0.66 8.12 18.98
C SER A 83 -1.90 7.62 18.22
N ASN A 84 -2.02 7.84 16.90
CA ASN A 84 -3.20 7.44 16.12
C ASN A 84 -2.92 6.29 15.15
N ILE A 85 -2.46 5.16 15.69
CA ILE A 85 -2.10 3.96 14.94
C ILE A 85 -2.95 2.76 15.39
N ARG A 86 -3.21 1.86 14.46
CA ARG A 86 -3.72 0.52 14.71
C ARG A 86 -2.57 -0.47 14.64
N LEU A 87 -2.38 -1.24 15.69
CA LEU A 87 -1.40 -2.33 15.75
C LEU A 87 -2.12 -3.66 15.50
N GLY A 88 -1.43 -4.61 14.88
CA GLY A 88 -1.96 -5.95 14.71
C GLY A 88 -1.04 -6.87 13.92
N ARG A 89 -1.61 -8.00 13.47
CA ARG A 89 -0.92 -8.91 12.56
C ARG A 89 -1.36 -8.62 11.13
N GLY A 90 -0.40 -8.39 10.25
CA GLY A 90 -0.67 -8.11 8.84
C GLY A 90 -0.97 -9.39 8.07
N CYS A 91 -1.73 -9.26 7.00
CA CYS A 91 -2.00 -10.31 6.03
C CYS A 91 -1.86 -9.78 4.60
N ILE A 92 -1.64 -10.69 3.64
CA ILE A 92 -1.69 -10.39 2.20
C ILE A 92 -2.86 -11.14 1.57
N CYS A 93 -3.67 -10.44 0.78
CA CYS A 93 -4.76 -11.01 0.00
C CYS A 93 -4.35 -11.17 -1.47
N TRP A 94 -4.31 -12.41 -1.96
CA TRP A 94 -3.88 -12.69 -3.34
C TRP A 94 -4.86 -12.22 -4.40
N LYS A 95 -6.16 -12.17 -4.07
CA LYS A 95 -7.22 -11.75 -4.99
C LYS A 95 -7.14 -10.27 -5.36
N CYS A 96 -6.88 -9.41 -4.39
CA CYS A 96 -6.87 -7.96 -4.61
C CYS A 96 -5.51 -7.29 -4.33
N GLY A 97 -4.50 -7.99 -3.82
CA GLY A 97 -3.21 -7.39 -3.47
C GLY A 97 -3.26 -6.44 -2.27
N TYR A 98 -4.37 -6.38 -1.51
CA TYR A 98 -4.37 -5.67 -0.23
C TYR A 98 -3.40 -6.35 0.73
N CYS A 99 -2.57 -5.56 1.40
CA CYS A 99 -1.73 -6.01 2.49
C CYS A 99 -2.00 -5.14 3.71
N GLY A 100 -2.35 -5.76 4.84
CA GLY A 100 -2.79 -5.02 5.99
C GLY A 100 -3.40 -5.85 7.12
N ILE A 101 -3.90 -5.18 8.15
CA ILE A 101 -4.60 -5.85 9.25
C ILE A 101 -5.96 -6.34 8.72
N PRO A 102 -6.31 -7.63 8.90
CA PRO A 102 -7.58 -8.15 8.39
C PRO A 102 -8.81 -7.56 9.08
N LYS A 103 -9.96 -7.79 8.46
CA LYS A 103 -11.25 -7.35 8.97
C LYS A 103 -11.54 -8.10 10.26
N ASP A 104 -12.14 -7.42 11.22
CA ASP A 104 -12.51 -8.00 12.51
C ASP A 104 -11.33 -8.58 13.31
N TYR A 105 -10.08 -8.18 12.98
CA TYR A 105 -8.91 -8.54 13.77
C TYR A 105 -9.07 -8.05 15.21
N SER A 106 -9.05 -9.00 16.16
CA SER A 106 -9.01 -8.73 17.60
C SER A 106 -7.75 -9.34 18.21
N GLU A 107 -7.08 -8.58 19.08
CA GLU A 107 -5.89 -9.05 19.80
C GLU A 107 -6.22 -10.23 20.74
N SER A 108 -7.46 -10.32 21.23
CA SER A 108 -7.93 -11.39 22.11
C SER A 108 -8.07 -12.76 21.41
N ASN A 109 -8.18 -12.80 20.09
CA ASN A 109 -8.16 -14.04 19.30
C ASN A 109 -6.72 -14.53 19.00
N ASN A 110 -5.70 -13.77 19.39
CA ASN A 110 -4.31 -14.03 19.06
C ASN A 110 -3.64 -15.02 20.03
N ASN A 111 -4.43 -15.83 20.76
CA ASN A 111 -3.94 -16.91 21.60
C ASN A 111 -3.30 -18.00 20.73
N ASN A 112 -2.06 -17.77 20.27
CA ASN A 112 -1.05 -18.71 19.75
C ASN A 112 -1.44 -19.72 18.67
N ASN A 113 -2.69 -19.74 18.21
CA ASN A 113 -3.14 -20.64 17.16
C ASN A 113 -2.92 -19.96 15.82
N ASN A 114 -1.66 -19.99 15.36
CA ASN A 114 -1.27 -19.80 13.95
C ASN A 114 -2.03 -20.73 12.98
N ASN A 115 -2.87 -21.64 13.50
CA ASN A 115 -3.66 -22.61 12.75
C ASN A 115 -4.85 -22.00 11.99
N GLN A 116 -5.19 -20.73 12.21
CA GLN A 116 -6.29 -20.09 11.51
C GLN A 116 -5.81 -19.13 10.40
N PRO A 117 -6.46 -19.16 9.23
CA PRO A 117 -6.15 -18.24 8.14
C PRO A 117 -6.52 -16.78 8.52
N PRO A 118 -5.91 -15.76 7.89
CA PRO A 118 -6.04 -14.36 8.29
C PRO A 118 -7.39 -13.69 7.98
N GLY A 119 -8.41 -14.43 7.56
CA GLY A 119 -9.61 -13.86 6.96
C GLY A 119 -10.56 -13.18 7.95
N PRO A 120 -11.42 -12.27 7.46
CA PRO A 120 -11.57 -11.81 6.07
C PRO A 120 -10.65 -10.62 5.69
N CYS A 121 -10.36 -10.45 4.40
CA CYS A 121 -9.69 -9.27 3.86
C CYS A 121 -10.52 -7.99 4.06
N VAL A 122 -9.94 -6.92 4.61
CA VAL A 122 -10.62 -5.62 4.81
C VAL A 122 -11.12 -5.02 3.49
N HIS A 123 -10.37 -5.18 2.42
CA HIS A 123 -10.67 -4.50 1.15
C HIS A 123 -11.74 -5.23 0.31
N CYS A 124 -11.62 -6.55 0.15
CA CYS A 124 -12.49 -7.31 -0.77
C CYS A 124 -13.28 -8.44 -0.11
N HIS A 125 -13.17 -8.62 1.21
CA HIS A 125 -13.86 -9.67 1.97
C HIS A 125 -13.52 -11.11 1.55
N GLU A 126 -12.45 -11.31 0.78
CA GLU A 126 -11.90 -12.63 0.51
C GLU A 126 -11.54 -13.33 1.84
N THR A 127 -11.59 -14.65 1.88
CA THR A 127 -11.29 -15.45 3.09
C THR A 127 -10.35 -16.61 2.81
N GLN A 128 -10.25 -17.08 1.57
CA GLN A 128 -9.53 -18.31 1.25
C GLN A 128 -8.09 -18.04 0.81
N GLN A 129 -7.89 -17.04 -0.05
CA GLN A 129 -6.59 -16.74 -0.64
C GLN A 129 -5.89 -15.60 0.11
N ILE A 130 -5.60 -15.86 1.40
CA ILE A 130 -4.96 -14.89 2.29
C ILE A 130 -3.90 -15.60 3.13
N ASN A 131 -2.72 -14.98 3.27
CA ASN A 131 -1.63 -15.48 4.10
C ASN A 131 -1.23 -14.43 5.14
N TRP A 132 -0.80 -14.88 6.32
CA TRP A 132 -0.23 -13.98 7.33
C TRP A 132 1.11 -13.42 6.83
N VAL A 133 1.46 -12.22 7.27
CA VAL A 133 2.78 -11.65 7.05
C VAL A 133 3.46 -11.33 8.38
N ARG A 134 4.79 -11.38 8.37
CA ARG A 134 5.65 -11.13 9.51
C ARG A 134 6.66 -10.04 9.14
N VAL A 135 6.64 -8.94 9.88
CA VAL A 135 7.62 -7.86 9.72
C VAL A 135 8.86 -8.21 10.53
N THR A 136 10.02 -8.31 9.89
CA THR A 136 11.29 -8.61 10.56
C THR A 136 12.20 -7.39 10.57
N HIS A 137 12.78 -7.09 11.73
CA HIS A 137 13.79 -6.06 11.91
C HIS A 137 15.11 -6.71 12.36
N PRO A 138 16.26 -6.36 11.74
CA PRO A 138 17.54 -6.99 12.07
C PRO A 138 17.91 -6.96 13.56
N THR A 139 17.54 -5.87 14.25
CA THR A 139 17.89 -5.64 15.66
C THR A 139 16.77 -5.98 16.63
N ASN A 140 15.51 -5.81 16.22
CA ASN A 140 14.36 -5.82 17.13
C ASN A 140 13.50 -7.09 16.97
N GLY A 141 13.93 -8.03 16.13
CA GLY A 141 13.19 -9.27 15.88
C GLY A 141 11.91 -9.03 15.09
N GLU A 142 10.80 -9.58 15.57
CA GLU A 142 9.49 -9.45 14.94
C GLU A 142 8.79 -8.17 15.39
N LEU A 143 8.34 -7.37 14.42
CA LEU A 143 7.57 -6.14 14.66
C LEU A 143 6.10 -6.36 14.31
N PRO A 144 5.16 -5.71 15.03
CA PRO A 144 3.73 -5.79 14.72
C PRO A 144 3.45 -5.03 13.42
N TRP A 145 2.47 -5.46 12.63
CA TRP A 145 2.00 -4.65 11.52
C TRP A 145 1.31 -3.38 12.05
N ILE A 146 1.64 -2.23 11.48
CA ILE A 146 1.13 -0.93 11.92
C ILE A 146 0.42 -0.21 10.77
N GLU A 147 -0.76 0.32 11.05
CA GLU A 147 -1.54 1.11 10.10
C GLU A 147 -1.98 2.40 10.75
N ARG A 148 -2.25 3.44 9.97
CA ARG A 148 -2.99 4.60 10.49
C ARG A 148 -4.37 4.10 10.90
N ALA A 149 -4.83 4.47 12.10
CA ALA A 149 -6.22 4.22 12.45
C ALA A 149 -7.12 4.92 11.41
N ASN A 150 -8.33 4.39 11.21
CA ASN A 150 -9.31 5.07 10.37
C ASN A 150 -9.56 6.45 10.98
N VAL A 151 -9.05 7.47 10.31
CA VAL A 151 -9.46 8.87 10.50
C VAL A 151 -10.98 8.92 10.45
N THR A 152 -11.59 9.71 11.33
CA THR A 152 -13.05 9.84 11.38
C THR A 152 -13.57 10.32 10.02
N GLU A 153 -14.84 10.07 9.70
CA GLU A 153 -15.41 10.57 8.43
C GLU A 153 -15.29 12.10 8.31
N GLU A 154 -15.21 12.81 9.43
CA GLU A 154 -14.95 14.25 9.50
C GLU A 154 -13.53 14.61 9.05
N GLU A 155 -12.52 13.90 9.55
CA GLU A 155 -11.11 14.08 9.14
C GLU A 155 -10.89 13.71 7.67
N LYS A 156 -11.57 12.65 7.19
CA LYS A 156 -11.54 12.21 5.80
C LYS A 156 -12.21 13.23 4.87
N GLN A 157 -13.32 13.83 5.29
CA GLN A 157 -13.97 14.94 4.56
C GLN A 157 -13.09 16.18 4.54
N ALA A 158 -12.42 16.51 5.65
CA ALA A 158 -11.48 17.63 5.72
C ALA A 158 -10.28 17.43 4.78
N GLU A 159 -9.70 16.22 4.73
CA GLU A 159 -8.61 15.90 3.79
C GLU A 159 -9.08 15.97 2.33
N LEU A 160 -10.29 15.47 2.02
CA LEU A 160 -10.86 15.56 0.68
C LEU A 160 -11.13 17.01 0.28
N ALA A 161 -11.64 17.83 1.20
CA ALA A 161 -11.87 19.26 0.99
C ALA A 161 -10.55 20.01 0.75
N ALA A 162 -9.51 19.71 1.53
CA ALA A 162 -8.18 20.28 1.33
C ALA A 162 -7.57 19.90 -0.04
N LYS A 163 -7.73 18.63 -0.45
CA LYS A 163 -7.30 18.16 -1.78
C LYS A 163 -8.07 18.85 -2.90
N ARG A 164 -9.40 19.02 -2.76
CA ARG A 164 -10.23 19.75 -3.73
C ARG A 164 -9.80 21.22 -3.84
N ALA A 165 -9.62 21.90 -2.72
CA ALA A 165 -9.16 23.29 -2.70
C ALA A 165 -7.78 23.47 -3.36
N ALA A 166 -6.85 22.54 -3.11
CA ALA A 166 -5.54 22.56 -3.76
C ALA A 166 -5.63 22.36 -5.29
N VAL A 167 -6.51 21.45 -5.74
CA VAL A 167 -6.75 21.23 -7.18
C VAL A 167 -7.41 22.46 -7.81
N GLU A 168 -8.42 23.05 -7.18
CA GLU A 168 -9.10 24.25 -7.65
C GLU A 168 -8.15 25.44 -7.76
N ALA A 169 -7.31 25.66 -6.75
CA ALA A 169 -6.28 26.70 -6.80
C ALA A 169 -5.30 26.49 -7.97
N ARG A 170 -4.88 25.23 -8.20
CA ARG A 170 -3.98 24.89 -9.31
C ARG A 170 -4.64 25.11 -10.67
N VAL A 171 -5.92 24.77 -10.81
CA VAL A 171 -6.69 24.99 -12.05
C VAL A 171 -6.89 26.48 -12.31
N ALA A 172 -7.23 27.27 -11.28
CA ALA A 172 -7.39 28.72 -11.42
C ALA A 172 -6.09 29.40 -11.85
N GLN A 173 -4.96 28.99 -11.27
CA GLN A 173 -3.65 29.48 -11.66
C GLN A 173 -3.32 29.14 -13.13
N ALA A 174 -3.54 27.88 -13.53
CA ALA A 174 -3.29 27.43 -14.91
C ALA A 174 -4.18 28.16 -15.94
N LEU A 175 -5.43 28.49 -15.61
CA LEU A 175 -6.31 29.26 -16.48
C LEU A 175 -5.82 30.68 -16.67
N LYS A 176 -5.40 31.35 -15.59
CA LYS A 176 -4.86 32.71 -15.65
C LYS A 176 -3.57 32.78 -16.48
N GLU A 177 -2.65 31.84 -16.27
CA GLU A 177 -1.42 31.73 -17.06
C GLU A 177 -1.71 31.52 -18.56
N ARG A 178 -2.77 30.77 -18.89
CA ARG A 178 -3.19 30.53 -20.28
C ARG A 178 -3.83 31.77 -20.93
N GLU A 179 -4.61 32.54 -20.19
CA GLU A 179 -5.20 33.80 -20.66
C GLU A 179 -4.11 34.86 -20.91
N GLU A 180 -3.14 34.98 -19.99
CA GLU A 180 -1.99 35.87 -20.14
C GLU A 180 -1.11 35.47 -21.34
N ALA A 181 -0.88 34.16 -21.54
CA ALA A 181 -0.15 33.65 -22.71
C ALA A 181 -0.87 33.91 -24.04
N ALA A 182 -2.20 33.78 -24.06
CA ALA A 182 -3.01 34.08 -25.25
C ALA A 182 -2.99 35.58 -25.59
N ALA A 183 -3.12 36.45 -24.58
CA ALA A 183 -3.04 37.90 -24.76
C ALA A 183 -1.66 38.40 -25.19
N LEU A 184 -0.59 37.67 -24.85
CA LEU A 184 0.77 37.96 -25.31
C LEU A 184 1.02 37.50 -26.75
N ALA A 185 0.34 36.44 -27.20
CA ALA A 185 0.45 35.90 -28.56
C ALA A 185 -0.34 36.72 -29.60
N GLU A 186 -1.31 37.53 -29.17
CA GLU A 186 -2.08 38.45 -30.03
C GLU A 186 -1.42 39.83 -30.20
N LYS A 187 -0.28 40.09 -29.53
CA LYS A 187 0.54 41.30 -29.68
C LYS A 187 1.74 41.05 -30.57
#